data_AF-A0A377TT24-F1
#
_entry.id   AF-A0A377TT24-F1
#
_cell.length_a   1.000
_cell.length_b   1.000
_cell.length_c   1.000
_cell.angle_alpha   90.00
_cell.angle_beta   90.00
_cell.angle_gamma   90.00
#
_symmetry.space_group_name_H-M   'P 1'
#
loop_
_entity.id
_entity.type
_entity.pdbx_description
1 polymer ?
#
loop_
_entity_poly.entity_id
_entity_poly.type
_entity_poly.pdbx_seq_one_letter_code
_entity_poly.pdbx_strand_id
1 'polypeptide(L)' 'MARFDLRDELHQQVTATLDEGATLLLGAEKIEGAGNYYAPTVLGNVTAGHDRLSSGAVWSGSNPDHRSRR' A
#
# COMPACT_ATOMS: atom_id res chain seq x y z
N MET A 1 2.03 17.33 14.39
CA MET A 1 1.90 15.87 14.62
C MET A 1 1.14 15.32 13.42
N ALA A 2 1.77 14.43 12.65
CA ALA A 2 1.19 13.84 11.43
C ALA A 2 1.80 12.48 11.07
N ARG A 3 2.94 12.10 11.69
CA ARG A 3 3.67 10.87 11.35
C ARG A 3 3.25 9.64 12.16
N PHE A 4 2.57 9.82 13.30
CA PHE A 4 2.02 8.71 14.08
C PHE A 4 0.79 8.13 13.38
N ASP A 5 -0.18 8.97 13.02
CA ASP A 5 -1.39 8.54 12.31
C ASP A 5 -1.05 7.86 10.97
N LEU A 6 -0.09 8.41 10.21
CA LEU A 6 0.39 7.78 8.97
C LEU A 6 1.05 6.41 9.19
N ARG A 7 1.71 6.19 10.32
CA ARG A 7 2.32 4.89 10.66
C ARG A 7 1.24 3.87 10.99
N ASP A 8 0.19 4.29 11.71
CA ASP A 8 -0.93 3.42 12.02
C ASP A 8 -1.78 3.12 10.76
N GLU A 9 -2.02 4.11 9.90
CA GLU A 9 -2.67 3.92 8.61
C GLU A 9 -1.87 2.96 7.72
N LEU A 10 -0.55 3.15 7.63
CA LEU A 10 0.33 2.23 6.91
C LEU A 10 0.24 0.80 7.46
N HIS A 11 0.22 0.65 8.79
CA HIS A 11 0.10 -0.67 9.43
C HIS A 11 -1.26 -1.32 9.13
N GLN A 12 -2.34 -0.54 9.12
CA GLN A 12 -3.67 -1.02 8.75
C GLN A 12 -3.72 -1.48 7.30
N GLN A 13 -3.12 -0.73 6.37
CA GLN A 13 -3.06 -1.13 4.95
C GLN A 13 -2.30 -2.45 4.79
N VAL A 14 -1.13 -2.59 5.42
CA VAL A 14 -0.35 -3.83 5.38
C VAL A 14 -1.14 -5.01 5.95
N THR A 15 -1.80 -4.82 7.09
CA THR A 15 -2.60 -5.88 7.72
C THR A 15 -3.79 -6.27 6.85
N ALA A 16 -4.49 -5.32 6.25
CA ALA A 16 -5.60 -5.60 5.34
C ALA A 16 -5.15 -6.41 4.11
N THR A 17 -4.00 -6.06 3.51
CA THR A 17 -3.45 -6.82 2.38
C THR A 17 -3.07 -8.26 2.79
N LEU A 18 -2.61 -8.47 4.02
CA LEU A 18 -2.36 -9.82 4.56
C LEU A 18 -3.66 -10.60 4.78
N ASP A 19 -4.69 -9.96 5.32
CA ASP A 19 -6.01 -10.57 5.54
C ASP A 19 -6.68 -10.99 4.22
N GLU A 20 -6.40 -10.28 3.14
CA GLU A 20 -6.84 -10.61 1.78
C GLU A 20 -6.06 -11.75 1.11
N GLY A 21 -5.00 -12.25 1.76
CA GLY A 21 -4.27 -13.45 1.34
C GLY A 21 -2.87 -13.19 0.80
N ALA A 22 -2.35 -11.97 0.87
CA ALA A 22 -0.94 -11.72 0.61
C ALA A 22 -0.05 -12.44 1.64
N THR A 23 1.20 -12.71 1.25
CA THR A 23 2.16 -13.41 2.10
C THR A 23 3.19 -12.44 2.64
N LEU A 24 3.37 -12.36 3.96
CA LEU A 24 4.46 -11.60 4.55
C LEU A 24 5.80 -12.30 4.29
N LEU A 25 6.71 -11.63 3.56
CA LEU A 25 8.06 -12.14 3.32
C LEU A 25 9.09 -11.49 4.25
N LEU A 26 8.84 -10.25 4.68
CA LEU A 26 9.73 -9.49 5.56
C LEU A 26 8.96 -8.36 6.27
N GLY A 27 9.25 -8.12 7.55
CA GLY A 27 8.88 -6.88 8.25
C GLY A 27 7.42 -6.85 8.72
N ALA A 28 6.69 -5.80 8.33
CA ALA A 28 5.31 -5.48 8.74
C ALA A 28 5.11 -5.14 10.23
N GLU A 29 6.14 -4.55 10.87
CA GLU A 29 6.07 -4.17 12.28
C GLU A 29 6.34 -2.70 12.54
N LYS A 30 5.70 -2.22 13.61
CA LYS A 30 5.91 -0.92 14.19
C LYS A 30 7.18 -0.98 15.07
N ILE A 31 8.19 -0.15 14.76
CA ILE A 31 9.43 -0.07 15.55
C ILE A 31 9.28 0.93 16.71
N GLU A 32 9.42 0.44 17.95
CA GLU A 32 9.33 1.25 19.17
C GLU A 32 10.50 2.25 19.31
N GLY A 33 10.25 3.38 19.97
CA GLY A 33 11.25 4.40 20.28
C GLY A 33 10.81 5.83 19.95
N ALA A 34 11.76 6.77 20.02
CA ALA A 34 11.49 8.21 19.87
C ALA A 34 11.08 8.65 18.44
N GLY A 35 11.00 7.72 17.48
CA GLY A 35 10.68 7.99 16.08
C GLY A 35 9.46 7.26 15.56
N ASN A 36 8.96 7.69 14.40
CA ASN A 36 7.83 7.06 13.70
C ASN A 36 8.35 6.08 12.64
N TYR A 37 9.00 5.01 13.09
CA TYR A 37 9.62 4.03 12.21
C TYR A 37 8.71 2.81 12.01
N TYR A 38 8.70 2.33 10.77
CA TYR A 38 8.04 1.10 10.37
C TYR A 38 9.07 0.21 9.70
N ALA A 39 9.07 -1.08 10.00
CA ALA A 39 10.04 -2.00 9.43
C ALA A 39 9.89 -2.08 7.90
N PRO A 40 11.00 -2.13 7.15
CA PRO A 40 10.94 -2.41 5.72
C PRO A 40 10.10 -3.65 5.45
N THR A 41 9.06 -3.50 4.62
CA THR A 41 8.04 -4.53 4.45
C THR A 41 8.05 -5.05 3.01
N VAL A 42 8.08 -6.38 2.87
CA VAL A 42 7.96 -7.05 1.57
C VAL A 42 6.80 -8.04 1.66
N LEU A 43 5.81 -7.84 0.79
CA LEU A 43 4.65 -8.71 0.64
C LEU A 43 4.75 -9.46 -0.70
N GLY A 44 4.54 -10.77 -0.65
CA GLY A 44 4.40 -11.64 -1.81
C GLY A 44 2.94 -11.95 -2.12
N ASN A 45 2.68 -12.52 -3.30
CA ASN A 45 1.33 -12.91 -3.76
C ASN A 45 0.30 -11.76 -3.80
N VAL A 46 0.78 -10.51 -3.88
CA VAL A 46 -0.08 -9.34 -4.06
C VAL A 46 -0.61 -9.33 -5.49
N THR A 47 -1.89 -9.64 -5.64
CA THR A 47 -2.67 -9.50 -6.88
C THR A 47 -3.21 -8.08 -7.05
N ALA A 48 -3.61 -7.71 -8.28
CA ALA A 48 -4.26 -6.44 -8.58
C ALA A 48 -5.61 -6.23 -7.84
N GLY A 49 -6.18 -7.28 -7.25
CA GLY A 49 -7.38 -7.20 -6.42
C GLY A 49 -7.13 -6.66 -5.01
N HIS A 50 -5.87 -6.63 -4.54
CA HIS A 50 -5.50 -6.07 -3.23
C HIS A 50 -5.45 -4.53 -3.23
N ASP A 51 -5.66 -3.90 -4.40
CA ASP A 51 -5.83 -2.47 -4.53
C ASP A 51 -7.32 -2.15 -4.72
N ARG A 52 -7.91 -1.52 -3.70
CA ARG A 52 -8.79 -0.33 -3.79
C ARG A 52 -9.70 -0.17 -2.56
N LEU A 53 -9.13 0.03 -1.38
CA LEU A 53 -9.89 0.56 -0.25
C LEU A 53 -9.17 1.75 0.40
N SER A 54 -9.21 2.89 -0.30
CA SER A 54 -9.26 4.25 0.25
C SER A 54 -9.60 5.26 -0.87
N SER A 55 -10.59 6.11 -0.62
CA SER A 55 -11.31 6.94 -1.57
C SER A 55 -10.50 7.95 -2.42
N GLY A 56 -10.91 8.13 -3.68
CA GLY A 56 -11.12 9.48 -4.23
C GLY A 56 -10.08 10.12 -5.16
N ALA A 57 -8.90 9.53 -5.39
CA ALA A 57 -7.98 10.04 -6.41
C ALA A 57 -8.08 9.21 -7.70
N VAL A 58 -9.07 9.51 -8.54
CA VAL A 58 -8.97 9.17 -9.97
C VAL A 58 -7.77 9.96 -10.49
N TRP A 59 -6.65 9.28 -10.69
CA TRP A 59 -5.58 9.83 -11.52
C TRP A 59 -6.12 9.91 -12.94
N SER A 60 -6.67 11.07 -13.31
CA SER A 60 -7.06 11.39 -14.69
C SER A 60 -5.80 11.68 -15.52
N GLY A 61 -4.89 10.72 -15.58
CA GLY A 61 -3.88 10.68 -16.62
C GLY A 61 -4.56 10.17 -17.88
N SER A 62 -5.08 11.08 -18.71
CA SER A 62 -5.43 10.75 -20.09
C SER A 62 -4.19 10.18 -20.76
N ASN A 63 -4.11 8.85 -20.87
CA ASN A 63 -3.15 8.17 -21.73
C ASN A 63 -3.74 8.22 -23.15
N PRO A 64 -3.22 9.05 -24.07
CA PRO A 64 -3.72 9.00 -25.44
C PRO A 64 -3.27 7.68 -26.05
N ASP A 65 -4.26 6.90 -26.43
CA ASP A 65 -4.12 5.57 -27.01
C ASP A 65 -3.21 5.59 -28.25
N HIS A 66 -2.07 4.89 -28.20
CA HIS A 66 -1.18 4.66 -29.34
C HIS A 66 -1.71 3.55 -30.26
N ARG A 67 -2.93 3.72 -30.80
CA ARG A 67 -3.42 2.91 -31.92
C ARG A 67 -4.06 3.76 -33.01
N SER A 68 -3.20 4.44 -33.76
CA SER A 68 -3.53 4.77 -35.16
C SER A 68 -3.54 3.46 -35.96
N ARG A 69 -4.75 2.98 -36.19
CA ARG A 69 -5.11 1.98 -37.20
C ARG A 69 -4.61 2.44 -38.57
N ARG A 70 -4.16 1.48 -39.38
CA ARG A 70 -4.20 1.58 -40.84
C ARG A 70 -5.64 1.81 -41.31
#